data_AF-A0A258L5N0-F1
#
_entry.id   AF-A0A258L5N0-F1
#
_cell.length_a   1.000
_cell.length_b   1.000
_cell.length_c   1.000
_cell.angle_alpha   90.00
_cell.angle_beta   90.00
_cell.angle_gamma   90.00
#
_symmetry.space_group_name_H-M   'P 1'
#
loop_
_entity.id
_entity.type
_entity.pdbx_description
1 polymer ?
#
loop_
_entity_poly.entity_id
_entity_poly.type
_entity_poly.pdbx_seq_one_letter_code
_entity_poly.pdbx_strand_id
1 'polypeptide(L)'
;MSYTIPPHFTAPAEPFEAAGQLAGFLLENAGSVGGTWRGTMRAADQRRLFGRFLGKGRLVICGRREIVTHGVTTAFGMDFDETFRRAWRDL
;
A
#
# COMPACT_ATOMS: atom_id res chain seq x y z
N MET A 1 7.84 -10.52 -4.24
CA MET A 1 6.50 -10.59 -4.83
C MET A 1 6.41 -9.50 -5.88
N SER A 2 6.27 -9.90 -7.15
CA SER A 2 5.91 -8.96 -8.22
C SER A 2 4.47 -8.50 -7.98
N TYR A 3 4.19 -7.22 -8.14
CA TYR A 3 2.84 -6.65 -8.08
C TYR A 3 2.54 -5.97 -9.41
N THR A 4 1.25 -5.88 -9.74
CA THR A 4 0.75 -5.19 -10.93
C THR A 4 -0.02 -3.95 -10.49
N ILE A 5 0.36 -2.80 -11.06
CA ILE A 5 -0.42 -1.56 -10.98
C ILE A 5 -1.08 -1.37 -12.34
N PRO A 6 -2.41 -1.51 -12.45
CA PRO A 6 -3.12 -1.22 -13.66
C PRO A 6 -2.87 0.22 -14.15
N PRO A 7 -2.83 0.46 -15.48
CA PRO A 7 -2.50 1.77 -16.04
C PRO A 7 -3.55 2.86 -15.74
N HIS A 8 -4.76 2.47 -15.33
CA HIS A 8 -5.85 3.38 -14.97
C HIS A 8 -5.75 3.90 -13.53
N PHE A 9 -4.79 3.42 -12.71
CA PHE A 9 -4.55 4.02 -11.40
C PHE A 9 -3.81 5.34 -11.54
N THR A 10 -4.52 6.41 -11.21
CA THR A 10 -4.03 7.78 -11.18
C THR A 10 -3.98 8.27 -9.74
N ALA A 11 -3.12 9.24 -9.45
CA ALA A 11 -3.05 9.81 -8.10
C ALA A 11 -4.46 10.27 -7.65
N PRO A 12 -5.01 9.73 -6.54
CA PRO A 12 -6.32 10.10 -6.04
C PRO A 12 -6.35 11.58 -5.65
N ALA A 13 -7.42 12.27 -6.02
CA ALA A 13 -7.67 13.66 -5.61
C ALA A 13 -8.28 13.73 -4.21
N GLU A 14 -9.12 12.73 -3.87
CA GLU A 14 -9.86 12.66 -2.62
C GLU A 14 -9.60 11.34 -1.87
N PRO A 15 -9.72 11.30 -0.53
CA PRO A 15 -9.40 10.10 0.26
C PRO A 15 -10.23 8.84 -0.10
N PHE A 16 -11.48 9.01 -0.53
CA PHE A 16 -12.33 7.89 -0.93
C PHE A 16 -11.88 7.25 -2.24
N GLU A 17 -11.26 8.02 -3.15
CA GLU A 17 -10.68 7.49 -4.39
C GLU A 17 -9.48 6.60 -4.07
N ALA A 18 -8.65 7.00 -3.10
CA ALA A 18 -7.53 6.20 -2.62
C ALA A 18 -8.02 4.84 -2.07
N ALA A 19 -9.10 4.83 -1.28
CA ALA A 19 -9.69 3.60 -0.77
C ALA A 19 -10.19 2.67 -1.89
N GLY A 20 -10.86 3.22 -2.90
CA GLY A 20 -11.31 2.44 -4.07
C GLY A 20 -10.17 1.84 -4.87
N GLN A 21 -9.09 2.59 -5.07
CA GLN A 21 -7.89 2.10 -5.76
C GLN A 21 -7.17 1.02 -4.95
N LEU A 22 -7.10 1.16 -3.63
CA LEU A 22 -6.53 0.14 -2.74
C LEU A 22 -7.34 -1.15 -2.77
N ALA A 23 -8.67 -1.05 -2.79
CA ALA A 23 -9.54 -2.21 -2.97
C ALA A 23 -9.29 -2.92 -4.30
N GLY A 24 -9.21 -2.17 -5.41
CA GLY A 24 -8.87 -2.72 -6.72
C GLY A 24 -7.47 -3.35 -6.75
N PHE A 25 -6.48 -2.70 -6.15
CA PHE A 25 -5.13 -3.23 -6.03
C PHE A 25 -5.11 -4.57 -5.28
N LEU A 26 -5.84 -4.68 -4.18
CA LEU A 26 -5.93 -5.94 -3.42
C LEU A 26 -6.70 -7.02 -4.17
N LEU A 27 -7.74 -6.68 -4.92
CA LEU A 27 -8.44 -7.64 -5.77
C LEU A 27 -7.48 -8.26 -6.80
N GLU A 28 -6.69 -7.43 -7.49
CA GLU A 28 -5.74 -7.87 -8.51
C GLU A 28 -4.54 -8.64 -7.93
N ASN A 29 -3.99 -8.15 -6.81
CA ASN A 29 -2.70 -8.65 -6.28
C ASN A 29 -2.83 -9.63 -5.12
N ALA A 30 -4.00 -9.71 -4.47
CA ALA A 30 -4.29 -10.62 -3.37
C ALA A 30 -5.55 -11.49 -3.62
N GLY A 31 -6.22 -11.33 -4.75
CA GLY A 31 -7.41 -12.10 -5.14
C GLY A 31 -8.69 -11.72 -4.40
N SER A 32 -8.64 -10.72 -3.50
CA SER A 32 -9.79 -10.28 -2.72
C SER A 32 -9.58 -8.87 -2.19
N VAL A 33 -10.63 -8.05 -2.21
CA VAL A 33 -10.65 -6.72 -1.58
C VAL A 33 -10.35 -6.81 -0.08
N GLY A 34 -10.77 -7.89 0.59
CA GLY A 34 -10.45 -8.13 2.01
C GLY A 34 -9.06 -8.74 2.25
N GLY A 35 -8.29 -8.96 1.19
CA GLY A 35 -6.99 -9.59 1.22
C GLY A 35 -5.92 -8.77 1.94
N THR A 36 -4.73 -9.34 2.02
CA THR A 36 -3.55 -8.63 2.54
C THR A 36 -2.42 -8.76 1.54
N TRP A 37 -1.91 -7.63 1.08
CA TRP A 37 -0.70 -7.56 0.26
C TRP A 37 0.49 -7.11 1.09
N ARG A 38 1.66 -7.71 0.85
CA ARG A 38 2.91 -7.40 1.55
C ARG A 38 4.07 -7.37 0.58
N GLY A 39 4.77 -6.24 0.51
CA GLY A 39 5.92 -6.12 -0.38
C GLY A 39 6.53 -4.73 -0.41
N THR A 40 7.53 -4.55 -1.27
CA THR A 40 8.11 -3.24 -1.57
C THR A 40 7.46 -2.67 -2.82
N MET A 41 7.24 -1.36 -2.85
CA MET A 41 6.60 -0.68 -4.00
C MET A 41 7.46 0.50 -4.45
N ARG A 42 7.56 0.72 -5.77
CA ARG A 42 8.28 1.87 -6.35
C ARG A 42 7.61 3.19 -5.95
N ALA A 43 8.40 4.25 -5.81
CA ALA A 43 7.89 5.55 -5.40
C ALA A 43 6.82 6.12 -6.36
N ALA A 44 6.93 5.87 -7.66
CA ALA A 44 5.93 6.29 -8.65
C ALA A 44 4.59 5.54 -8.46
N ASP A 45 4.65 4.24 -8.22
CA ASP A 45 3.46 3.40 -7.99
C ASP A 45 2.77 3.74 -6.68
N GLN A 46 3.55 4.06 -5.63
CA GLN A 46 2.99 4.56 -4.37
C GLN A 46 2.21 5.86 -4.59
N ARG A 47 2.76 6.82 -5.34
CA ARG A 47 2.05 8.08 -5.63
C ARG A 47 0.79 7.86 -6.46
N ARG A 48 0.80 6.88 -7.36
CA ARG A 48 -0.40 6.50 -8.12
C ARG A 48 -1.47 5.90 -7.22
N LEU A 49 -1.10 4.97 -6.33
CA LEU A 49 -2.04 4.20 -5.52
C LEU A 49 -2.54 4.95 -4.27
N PHE A 50 -1.65 5.68 -3.60
CA PHE A 50 -1.92 6.35 -2.33
C PHE A 50 -2.02 7.87 -2.46
N GLY A 51 -1.77 8.45 -3.64
CA GLY A 51 -1.66 9.91 -3.83
C GLY A 51 -0.37 10.53 -3.30
N ARG A 52 0.42 9.78 -2.51
CA ARG A 52 1.69 10.23 -1.95
C ARG A 52 2.74 9.14 -1.84
N PHE A 53 3.97 9.56 -1.62
CA PHE A 53 5.07 8.63 -1.32
C PHE A 53 5.12 8.38 0.19
N LEU A 54 5.00 7.12 0.58
CA LEU A 54 4.93 6.70 1.98
C LEU A 54 6.30 6.34 2.56
N GLY A 55 7.26 5.96 1.71
CA GLY A 55 8.61 5.66 2.13
C GLY A 55 9.27 4.53 1.34
N LYS A 56 10.56 4.34 1.59
CA LYS A 56 11.29 3.15 1.13
C LYS A 56 11.20 2.09 2.23
N GLY A 57 10.72 0.91 1.87
CA GLY A 57 10.58 -0.17 2.82
C GLY A 57 9.48 -1.14 2.43
N ARG A 58 9.10 -1.97 3.39
CA ARG A 58 8.01 -2.91 3.25
C ARG A 58 6.69 -2.21 3.56
N LEU A 59 5.76 -2.32 2.63
CA LEU A 59 4.38 -1.91 2.80
C LEU A 59 3.52 -3.15 3.04
N VAL A 60 2.56 -3.01 3.94
CA VAL A 60 1.52 -3.99 4.23
C VAL A 60 0.18 -3.29 4.05
N ILE A 61 -0.59 -3.73 3.07
CA ILE A 61 -1.93 -3.20 2.77
C ILE A 61 -2.92 -4.28 3.18
N CYS A 62 -3.78 -3.97 4.16
CA CYS A 62 -4.76 -4.89 4.70
C CYS A 62 -6.17 -4.36 4.43
N GLY A 63 -6.90 -5.02 3.53
CA GLY A 63 -8.25 -4.60 3.15
C GLY A 63 -9.28 -4.88 4.24
N ARG A 64 -9.15 -5.99 4.98
CA ARG A 64 -10.10 -6.33 6.05
C ARG A 64 -10.16 -5.29 7.19
N ARG A 65 -9.04 -4.63 7.47
CA ARG A 65 -8.97 -3.58 8.49
C ARG A 65 -8.90 -2.18 7.88
N GLU A 66 -8.83 -2.08 6.55
CA GLU A 66 -8.60 -0.82 5.82
C GLU A 66 -7.39 -0.05 6.36
N ILE A 67 -6.27 -0.74 6.55
CA ILE A 67 -5.03 -0.18 7.11
C ILE A 67 -3.87 -0.36 6.13
N VAL A 68 -3.00 0.65 6.09
CA VAL A 68 -1.67 0.58 5.49
C VAL A 68 -0.62 0.74 6.58
N THR A 69 0.32 -0.19 6.61
CA THR A 69 1.48 -0.18 7.49
C THR A 69 2.75 -0.07 6.66
N HIS A 70 3.70 0.75 7.09
CA HIS A 70 5.04 0.83 6.53
C HIS A 70 6.07 0.45 7.59
N GLY A 71 6.93 -0.48 7.22
CA GLY A 71 8.08 -0.87 8.02
C GLY A 71 9.38 -0.78 7.24
N VAL A 72 10.44 -0.41 7.93
CA VAL A 72 11.81 -0.42 7.40
C VAL A 72 12.57 -1.58 8.02
N THR A 73 13.43 -2.21 7.23
CA THR A 73 14.28 -3.27 7.75
C THR A 73 15.39 -2.66 8.58
N THR A 74 15.56 -3.13 9.82
CA THR A 74 16.58 -2.71 10.78
C THR A 74 17.52 -3.88 11.07
N ALA A 75 18.50 -3.66 11.96
CA ALA A 75 19.44 -4.68 12.42
C ALA A 75 20.06 -5.52 11.28
N PHE A 76 20.56 -4.86 10.23
CA PHE A 76 21.18 -5.51 9.06
C PHE A 76 20.30 -6.54 8.33
N GLY A 77 18.97 -6.35 8.32
CA GLY A 77 18.07 -7.27 7.66
C GLY A 77 17.34 -8.24 8.60
N MET A 78 17.71 -8.24 9.88
CA MET A 78 17.22 -9.22 10.85
C MET A 78 15.92 -8.83 11.54
N ASP A 79 15.53 -7.56 11.48
CA ASP A 79 14.32 -7.05 12.12
C ASP A 79 13.59 -6.01 11.25
N PHE A 80 12.35 -5.69 11.60
CA PHE A 80 11.54 -4.65 10.96
C PHE A 80 10.97 -3.70 12.00
N ASP A 81 11.21 -2.41 11.81
CA ASP A 81 10.59 -1.38 12.64
C ASP A 81 9.38 -0.77 11.92
N GLU A 82 8.24 -0.70 12.61
CA GLU A 82 7.00 -0.12 12.11
C GLU A 82 7.07 1.40 12.24
N THR A 83 7.38 2.08 11.14
CA THR A 83 7.48 3.54 11.12
C THR A 83 6.12 4.24 11.12
N PHE A 84 5.09 3.65 10.50
CA PHE A 84 3.74 4.17 10.61
C PHE A 84 2.67 3.12 10.30
N ARG A 85 1.47 3.41 10.79
CA ARG A 85 0.23 2.69 10.51
C ARG A 85 -0.93 3.67 10.39
N ARG A 86 -1.62 3.68 9.27
CA ARG A 86 -2.74 4.60 8.98
C ARG A 86 -3.94 3.87 8.39
N ALA A 87 -5.14 4.35 8.69
CA ALA A 87 -6.35 3.89 8.01
C ALA A 87 -6.40 4.47 6.58
N TRP A 88 -7.08 3.79 5.66
CA TRP A 88 -7.15 4.21 4.26
C TRP A 88 -7.76 5.60 4.08
N ARG A 89 -8.73 5.95 4.92
CA ARG A 89 -9.37 7.28 4.94
C ARG A 89 -8.43 8.42 5.33
N ASP A 90 -7.33 8.11 6.02
CA ASP A 90 -6.35 9.08 6.49
C ASP A 90 -5.12 9.13 5.54
N LEU A 91 -5.19 8.42 4.41
CA LEU A 91 -4.13 8.32 3.41
C LEU A 91 -4.06 9.51 2.46
#